data_AF-A0A1R1DEA1-F1
#
_entry.id   AF-A0A1R1DEA1-F1
#
_cell.length_a   1.000
_cell.length_b   1.000
_cell.length_c   1.000
_cell.angle_alpha   90.00
_cell.angle_beta   90.00
_cell.angle_gamma   90.00
#
_symmetry.space_group_name_H-M   'P 1'
#
loop_
_entity.id
_entity.type
_entity.pdbx_description
1 polymer ?
#
loop_
_entity_poly.entity_id
_entity_poly.type
_entity_poly.pdbx_seq_one_letter_code
_entity_poly.pdbx_strand_id
1 'polypeptide(L)' 'MSAIVLIAFLFVWGVAKELVPLFKKGFIKDSVLYLAMLVIGAVLSICTIQLIDLPTPMVLLEVVYSPMLKWFAPE' A
#
# COMPACT_ATOMS: atom_id res chain seq x y z
N MET A 1 2.67 7.50 -5.41
CA MET A 1 1.23 7.89 -5.52
C MET A 1 0.32 6.66 -5.67
N SER A 2 0.61 5.70 -6.55
CA SER A 2 -0.24 4.53 -6.81
C SER A 2 -0.51 3.63 -5.59
N ALA A 3 0.49 3.40 -4.74
CA ALA A 3 0.34 2.53 -3.56
C ALA A 3 -0.60 3.12 -2.48
N ILE A 4 -0.57 4.44 -2.28
CA ILE A 4 -1.44 5.14 -1.31
C ILE A 4 -2.91 5.05 -1.76
N VAL A 5 -3.16 5.16 -3.07
CA VAL A 5 -4.51 5.03 -3.64
C VAL A 5 -5.04 3.60 -3.45
N LEU A 6 -4.21 2.58 -3.64
CA LEU A 6 -4.57 1.19 -3.39
C LEU A 6 -4.91 0.92 -1.92
N ILE A 7 -4.12 1.48 -0.99
CA ILE A 7 -4.39 1.37 0.44
C ILE A 7 -5.71 2.05 0.79
N ALA A 8 -5.97 3.25 0.28
CA ALA A 8 -7.23 3.96 0.51
C ALA A 8 -8.43 3.15 -0.02
N PHE A 9 -8.29 2.50 -1.17
CA PHE A 9 -9.35 1.67 -1.75
C PHE A 9 -9.63 0.43 -0.91
N LEU A 10 -8.59 -0.28 -0.46
CA LEU A 10 -8.71 -1.42 0.44
C LEU A 10 -9.30 -1.03 1.79
N PHE A 11 -8.97 0.16 2.29
CA PHE A 11 -9.53 0.70 3.53
C PHE A 11 -11.04 0.91 3.41
N VAL A 12 -11.49 1.58 2.35
CA VAL A 12 -12.91 1.81 2.08
C VAL A 12 -13.66 0.49 1.88
N TRP A 13 -13.05 -0.46 1.17
CA TRP A 13 -13.62 -1.79 0.97
C TRP A 13 -13.76 -2.57 2.29
N GLY A 14 -12.73 -2.57 3.14
CA GLY A 14 -12.75 -3.21 4.46
C GLY A 14 -13.84 -2.59 5.35
N VAL A 15 -13.94 -1.26 5.36
CA VAL A 15 -14.99 -0.55 6.10
C VAL A 15 -16.39 -0.90 5.57
N ALA A 16 -16.58 -0.94 4.24
CA ALA A 16 -17.88 -1.28 3.65
C ALA A 16 -18.29 -2.73 3.95
N LYS A 17 -17.34 -3.67 3.95
CA LYS A 17 -17.63 -5.09 4.11
C LYS A 17 -17.76 -5.53 5.57
N GLU A 18 -16.94 -5.00 6.46
CA GLU A 18 -16.94 -5.40 7.87
C GLU A 18 -17.72 -4.42 8.73
N LEU A 19 -17.50 -3.12 8.57
CA LEU A 19 -18.09 -2.12 9.47
C LEU A 19 -19.60 -1.96 9.27
N VAL A 20 -20.09 -1.99 8.02
CA VAL A 20 -21.53 -1.85 7.71
C VAL A 20 -22.40 -2.97 8.31
N PRO A 21 -22.05 -4.27 8.19
CA PRO A 21 -22.83 -5.32 8.84
C PRO A 21 -22.67 -5.36 10.37
N LEU A 22 -21.52 -4.95 10.91
CA LEU A 22 -21.29 -4.84 12.36
C LEU A 22 -22.11 -3.71 12.99
N PHE A 23 -22.23 -2.56 12.30
CA PHE A 23 -23.12 -1.48 12.72
C PHE A 23 -24.59 -1.91 12.70
N LYS A 24 -25.01 -2.67 11.68
CA LYS A 24 -26.36 -3.25 11.61
C LYS A 24 -26.66 -4.24 12.74
N LYS A 25 -25.64 -4.91 13.29
CA LYS A 25 -25.80 -5.87 14.40
C LYS A 25 -25.69 -5.25 15.79
N GLY A 26 -25.41 -3.95 15.91
CA GLY A 26 -25.32 -3.26 17.21
C GLY A 26 -24.10 -3.60 18.05
N PHE A 27 -23.11 -4.31 17.50
CA PHE A 27 -21.86 -4.64 18.19
C PHE A 27 -20.84 -3.51 18.02
N ILE A 28 -21.03 -2.46 18.81
CA ILE A 28 -20.23 -1.23 18.77
C ILE A 28 -18.79 -1.50 19.22
N LYS A 29 -18.59 -2.39 20.22
CA LYS A 29 -17.26 -2.75 20.72
C LYS A 29 -16.40 -3.43 19.66
N ASP A 30 -16.97 -4.40 18.94
CA ASP A 30 -16.27 -5.10 17.87
C ASP A 30 -15.98 -4.16 16.69
N SER A 31 -16.94 -3.29 16.34
CA SER A 31 -16.74 -2.27 15.29
C SER A 31 -15.54 -1.36 15.59
N VAL A 32 -15.40 -0.92 16.84
CA VAL A 32 -14.28 -0.08 17.27
C VAL A 32 -12.95 -0.86 17.21
N LEU A 33 -12.95 -2.14 17.61
CA LEU A 33 -11.75 -2.98 17.52
C LEU A 33 -11.30 -3.18 16.07
N TYR A 34 -12.24 -3.52 15.17
CA TYR A 34 -11.93 -3.70 13.75
C TYR A 34 -11.45 -2.39 13.11
N LEU A 35 -12.06 -1.24 13.45
CA LEU A 35 -11.61 0.06 12.96
C LEU A 35 -10.20 0.40 13.45
N ALA A 36 -9.91 0.18 14.74
CA ALA A 36 -8.58 0.39 15.30
C ALA A 36 -7.52 -0.49 14.60
N MET A 37 -7.86 -1.76 14.35
CA MET A 37 -6.99 -2.71 13.67
C MET A 37 -6.73 -2.32 12.21
N LEU A 38 -7.74 -1.79 11.52
CA LEU A 38 -7.62 -1.25 10.15
C LEU A 38 -6.72 -0.01 10.10
N VAL A 39 -6.89 0.93 11.05
CA VAL A 39 -6.07 2.15 11.14
C VAL A 39 -4.61 1.79 11.42
N ILE A 40 -4.35 0.88 12.36
CA ILE A 40 -3.00 0.43 12.67
C ILE A 40 -2.34 -0.21 11.44
N GLY A 41 -3.06 -1.09 10.73
CA GLY A 41 -2.56 -1.72 9.51
C GLY A 41 -2.26 -0.71 8.40
N ALA A 42 -3.12 0.31 8.22
CA ALA A 42 -2.90 1.36 7.24
C ALA A 42 -1.66 2.21 7.56
N VAL A 43 -1.50 2.62 8.82
CA VAL A 43 -0.31 3.38 9.29
C VAL A 43 0.96 2.55 9.10
N LEU A 44 0.95 1.27 9.48
CA LEU A 44 2.10 0.38 9.29
C LEU A 44 2.46 0.24 7.80
N SER A 45 1.45 0.12 6.94
CA SER A 45 1.64 -0.02 5.50
C SER A 45 2.23 1.25 4.88
N ILE A 46 1.74 2.43 5.27
CA ILE A 46 2.30 3.71 4.83
C ILE A 46 3.74 3.87 5.31
N CYS A 47 4.04 3.60 6.58
CA CYS A 47 5.41 3.65 7.12
C CYS A 47 6.33 2.68 6.37
N THR A 48 5.86 1.47 6.05
CA THR A 48 6.64 0.49 5.29
C THR A 48 6.93 0.96 3.87
N ILE A 49 5.97 1.59 3.19
CA ILE A 49 6.17 2.16 1.85
C ILE A 49 7.12 3.34 1.88
N GLN A 50 7.13 4.13 2.96
CA GLN A 50 8.08 5.23 3.11
C GLN A 50 9.49 4.74 3.47
N LEU A 51 9.61 3.62 4.20
CA LEU A 51 10.89 3.01 4.51
C LEU A 51 11.48 2.26 3.31
N ILE A 52 10.63 1.62 2.51
CA ILE A 52 11.03 0.99 1.26
C ILE A 52 10.90 2.05 0.18
N ASP A 53 11.92 2.89 0.05
CA ASP A 53 12.15 3.68 -1.16
C ASP A 53 12.37 2.69 -2.32
N LEU A 54 11.27 2.16 -2.87
CA LEU A 54 11.32 1.37 -4.08
C LEU A 54 11.88 2.30 -5.15
N PRO A 55 13.06 2.00 -5.73
CA PRO A 55 13.58 2.80 -6.81
C PRO A 55 12.50 2.84 -7.88
N THR A 56 12.20 4.05 -8.35
CA THR A 56 11.16 4.25 -9.37
C THR A 56 11.36 3.24 -10.50
N PRO A 57 10.30 2.71 -11.12
CA PRO A 57 10.42 1.69 -12.17
C PRO A 57 11.38 2.13 -13.30
N MET A 58 11.57 3.44 -13.47
CA MET A 58 12.55 4.04 -14.38
C MET A 58 14.01 3.78 -13.96
N VAL A 59 14.35 3.93 -12.68
CA VAL A 59 15.67 3.60 -12.12
C VAL A 59 15.94 2.10 -12.20
N LEU A 60 14.91 1.27 -11.98
CA LEU A 60 15.05 -0.19 -12.13
C LEU A 60 15.37 -0.56 -13.59
N LEU A 61 14.71 0.08 -14.55
CA LEU A 61 14.98 -0.09 -15.98
C LEU A 61 16.39 0.38 -16.33
N GLU A 62 16.82 1.50 -15.77
CA GLU A 62 18.15 2.06 -15.98
C GLU A 62 19.23 1.11 -15.45
N VAL A 63 19.08 0.55 -14.25
CA VAL A 63 20.02 -0.44 -13.70
C VAL A 63 20.09 -1.72 -14.53
N VAL A 64 18.96 -2.20 -15.06
CA VAL A 64 18.90 -3.43 -15.86
C VAL A 64 19.47 -3.22 -17.27
N TYR A 65 19.22 -2.07 -17.90
CA TYR A 65 19.69 -1.78 -19.26
C TYR A 65 21.06 -1.10 -19.31
N SER A 66 21.55 -0.49 -18.22
CA SER A 66 22.89 0.11 -18.13
C SER A 66 24.02 -0.87 -18.50
N PRO A 67 24.06 -2.13 -18.03
CA PRO A 67 25.10 -3.08 -18.47
C PRO A 67 24.98 -3.44 -19.95
N MET A 68 23.76 -3.45 -20.51
CA MET A 68 23.54 -3.77 -21.92
C MET A 68 23.96 -2.60 -22.83
N LEU A 69 23.72 -1.35 -22.41
CA LEU A 69 24.17 -0.13 -23.09
C LEU A 69 25.70 -0.01 -23.11
N LYS A 70 26.38 -0.31 -22.00
CA LYS A 70 27.85 -0.39 -21.95
C LYS A 70 28.45 -1.45 -22.87
N TRP A 71 27.67 -2.49 -23.20
CA TRP A 71 28.11 -3.55 -24.10
C TRP A 71 27.90 -3.18 -25.58
N PHE A 72 26.86 -2.40 -25.89
CA PHE A 72 26.51 -2.00 -27.26
C PHE A 72 27.19 -0.70 -27.73
N ALA A 73 27.55 0.19 -26.81
CA ALA A 73 28.29 1.42 -27.11
C ALA A 73 29.50 1.54 -26.15
N PRO A 74 30.62 0.87 -26.47
CA PRO A 74 31.89 1.12 -25.79
C PRO A 74 32.47 2.42 -26.35
N GLU A 75 32.32 3.52 -25.62
CA GLU A 75 33.17 4.70 -25.78
C GLU A 75 34.53 4.48 -25.09
#